data_AF-A0A662PA30-F1
#
_entry.id   AF-A0A662PA30-F1
#
_cell.length_a   1.000
_cell.length_b   1.000
_cell.length_c   1.000
_cell.angle_alpha   90.00
_cell.angle_beta   90.00
_cell.angle_gamma   90.00
#
_symmetry.space_group_name_H-M   'P 1'
#
loop_
_entity.id
_entity.type
_entity.pdbx_description
1 polymer ?
#
loop_
_entity_poly.entity_id
_entity_poly.type
_entity_poly.pdbx_seq_one_letter_code
_entity_poly.pdbx_strand_id
1 'polypeptide(L)'
;MRLRNACEKGWLAVVLATDTLLVNFSYKKPESYSERGRMIEDLEVKHPKIAELGLRDRFGARGYYLHIQGYHEGTLSDVEVKEELMRVREYVDDVEKILKGQLS
;
A
#
# COMPACT_ATOMS: atom_id res chain seq x y z
N MET A 1 20.24 0.94 -11.02
CA MET A 1 19.13 1.65 -11.70
C MET A 1 17.85 0.82 -11.83
N ARG A 2 17.91 -0.46 -12.24
CA ARG A 2 16.71 -1.31 -12.40
C ARG A 2 15.94 -1.58 -11.09
N LEU A 3 16.64 -1.90 -10.00
CA LEU A 3 16.01 -2.18 -8.69
C LEU A 3 15.29 -0.95 -8.12
N ARG A 4 15.94 0.22 -8.09
CA ARG A 4 15.30 1.49 -7.67
C ARG A 4 14.01 1.78 -8.43
N ASN A 5 14.00 1.57 -9.75
CA ASN A 5 12.80 1.75 -10.58
C ASN A 5 11.70 0.73 -10.23
N ALA A 6 12.08 -0.52 -9.96
CA ALA A 6 11.13 -1.54 -9.50
C ALA A 6 10.51 -1.15 -8.14
N CYS A 7 11.31 -0.65 -7.20
CA CYS A 7 10.83 -0.17 -5.91
C CYS A 7 9.86 1.00 -6.06
N GLU A 8 10.21 2.01 -6.87
CA GLU A 8 9.35 3.18 -7.08
C GLU A 8 8.01 2.79 -7.72
N LYS A 9 8.02 1.87 -8.69
CA LYS A 9 6.78 1.36 -9.30
C LYS A 9 5.97 0.52 -8.32
N GLY A 10 6.61 -0.29 -7.49
CA GLY A 10 5.94 -1.06 -6.44
C GLY A 10 5.26 -0.14 -5.42
N TRP A 11 5.95 0.93 -5.02
CA TRP A 11 5.37 1.95 -4.15
C TRP A 11 4.19 2.67 -4.80
N LEU A 12 4.33 3.09 -6.05
CA LEU A 12 3.25 3.74 -6.80
C LEU A 12 2.01 2.84 -6.93
N ALA A 13 2.20 1.53 -7.12
CA ALA A 13 1.08 0.58 -7.17
C ALA A 13 0.30 0.55 -5.85
N VAL A 14 1.00 0.54 -4.72
CA VAL A 14 0.37 0.62 -3.38
C VAL A 14 -0.39 1.92 -3.22
N VAL A 15 0.23 3.07 -3.56
CA VAL A 15 -0.43 4.39 -3.50
C VAL A 15 -1.70 4.44 -4.32
N LEU A 16 -1.68 3.95 -5.57
CA LEU A 16 -2.85 3.96 -6.44
C LEU A 16 -3.96 3.03 -5.95
N ALA A 17 -3.60 1.85 -5.43
CA ALA A 17 -4.55 0.92 -4.83
C ALA A 17 -5.22 1.56 -3.59
N THR A 18 -4.43 2.17 -2.70
CA THR A 18 -4.93 2.89 -1.53
C THR A 18 -5.86 4.04 -1.93
N ASP A 19 -5.46 4.88 -2.89
CA ASP A 19 -6.29 6.00 -3.35
C ASP A 19 -7.63 5.52 -3.90
N THR A 20 -7.60 4.44 -4.69
CA THR A 20 -8.80 3.83 -5.27
C THR A 20 -9.72 3.28 -4.18
N LEU A 21 -9.15 2.56 -3.21
CA LEU A 21 -9.89 2.06 -2.06
C LEU A 21 -10.59 3.20 -1.31
N LEU A 22 -9.84 4.24 -0.93
CA LEU A 22 -10.39 5.36 -0.16
C LEU A 22 -11.50 6.09 -0.93
N VAL A 23 -11.30 6.36 -2.22
CA VAL A 23 -12.34 6.98 -3.07
C VAL A 23 -13.58 6.10 -3.16
N ASN A 24 -13.43 4.77 -3.27
CA ASN A 24 -14.57 3.84 -3.29
C ASN A 24 -15.40 3.89 -2.00
N PHE A 25 -14.74 4.16 -0.86
CA PHE A 25 -15.41 4.38 0.43
C PHE A 25 -15.80 5.86 0.67
N SER A 26 -15.93 6.66 -0.40
CA SER A 26 -16.39 8.06 -0.38
C SER A 26 -15.47 9.03 0.37
N TYR A 27 -14.21 8.68 0.60
CA TYR A 27 -13.21 9.65 1.05
C TYR A 27 -12.79 10.55 -0.12
N LYS A 28 -12.34 11.78 0.18
CA LYS A 28 -11.64 12.59 -0.82
C LYS A 28 -10.34 11.89 -1.23
N LYS A 29 -9.88 12.12 -2.46
CA LYS A 29 -8.55 11.64 -2.88
C LYS A 29 -7.48 12.28 -1.97
N PRO A 30 -6.63 11.48 -1.30
CA PRO A 30 -5.63 12.02 -0.39
C PRO A 30 -4.46 12.66 -1.15
N GLU A 31 -3.94 13.75 -0.60
CA GLU A 31 -2.90 14.58 -1.23
C GLU A 31 -1.51 14.26 -0.71
N SER A 32 -1.42 13.61 0.46
CA SER A 32 -0.15 13.31 1.12
C SER A 32 -0.09 11.90 1.68
N TYR A 33 1.13 11.46 2.03
CA TYR A 33 1.36 10.20 2.73
C TYR A 33 0.64 10.14 4.09
N SER A 34 0.68 11.23 4.85
CA SER A 34 0.04 11.31 6.18
C SER A 34 -1.49 11.35 6.10
N GLU A 35 -2.06 11.97 5.06
CA GLU A 35 -3.50 11.87 4.79
C GLU A 35 -3.91 10.43 4.48
N ARG A 36 -3.18 9.71 3.61
CA ARG A 36 -3.46 8.29 3.32
C ARG A 36 -3.47 7.45 4.59
N GLY A 37 -2.43 7.56 5.41
CA GLY A 37 -2.33 6.81 6.67
C GLY A 37 -3.53 7.03 7.60
N ARG A 38 -3.92 8.30 7.83
CA ARG A 38 -5.08 8.65 8.67
C ARG A 38 -6.40 8.16 8.09
N MET A 39 -6.57 8.22 6.78
CA MET A 39 -7.81 7.76 6.13
C MET A 39 -7.93 6.24 6.13
N ILE A 40 -6.82 5.50 5.97
CA ILE A 40 -6.83 4.03 6.11
C ILE A 40 -7.19 3.65 7.55
N GLU A 41 -6.58 4.32 8.54
CA GLU A 41 -6.87 4.07 9.96
C GLU A 41 -8.36 4.30 10.28
N ASP A 42 -8.93 5.43 9.82
CA ASP A 42 -10.36 5.71 9.98
C ASP A 42 -11.25 4.68 9.24
N LEU A 43 -10.83 4.21 8.06
CA LEU A 43 -11.52 3.15 7.33
C LEU A 43 -11.53 1.83 8.11
N GLU A 44 -10.38 1.44 8.66
CA GLU A 44 -10.24 0.22 9.48
C GLU A 44 -11.12 0.29 10.73
N VAL A 45 -11.19 1.45 11.40
CA VAL A 45 -12.10 1.68 12.54
C VAL A 45 -13.57 1.47 12.15
N LYS A 46 -13.98 1.93 10.96
CA LYS A 46 -15.37 1.81 10.48
C LYS A 46 -15.72 0.42 9.96
N HIS A 47 -14.72 -0.36 9.53
CA HIS A 47 -14.92 -1.64 8.86
C HIS A 47 -14.02 -2.73 9.47
N PRO A 48 -14.50 -3.46 10.51
CA PRO A 48 -13.70 -4.45 11.23
C PRO A 48 -13.04 -5.52 10.35
N LYS A 49 -13.73 -6.00 9.30
CA LYS A 49 -13.16 -6.98 8.35
C LYS A 49 -12.01 -6.42 7.52
N ILE A 50 -12.01 -5.12 7.26
CA ILE A 50 -10.88 -4.44 6.59
C ILE A 50 -9.73 -4.28 7.58
N ALA A 51 -10.03 -4.00 8.85
CA ALA A 51 -9.01 -3.89 9.90
C ALA A 51 -8.19 -5.18 10.08
N GLU A 52 -8.81 -6.35 9.90
CA GLU A 52 -8.11 -7.65 9.94
C GLU A 52 -6.97 -7.77 8.91
N LEU A 53 -7.00 -6.97 7.83
CA LEU A 53 -5.96 -6.96 6.80
C LEU A 53 -4.75 -6.08 7.15
N GLY A 54 -4.84 -5.24 8.18
CA GLY A 54 -3.77 -4.35 8.64
C GLY A 54 -3.21 -3.45 7.52
N LEU A 55 -4.09 -2.87 6.70
CA LEU A 55 -3.70 -2.07 5.55
C LEU A 55 -2.92 -0.82 5.95
N ARG A 56 -3.20 -0.21 7.11
CA ARG A 56 -2.41 0.93 7.60
C ARG A 56 -0.95 0.48 7.73
N ASP A 57 -0.69 -0.55 8.51
CA ASP A 57 0.68 -0.98 8.83
C ASP A 57 1.42 -1.45 7.59
N ARG A 58 0.73 -2.20 6.72
CA ARG A 58 1.28 -2.63 5.43
C ARG A 58 1.60 -1.46 4.53
N PHE A 59 0.71 -0.46 4.40
CA PHE A 59 0.96 0.76 3.62
C PHE A 59 2.21 1.48 4.13
N GLY A 60 2.33 1.64 5.45
CA GLY A 60 3.48 2.27 6.06
C GLY A 60 4.79 1.51 5.83
N ALA A 61 4.76 0.19 5.98
CA ALA A 61 5.90 -0.66 5.68
C ALA A 61 6.31 -0.53 4.20
N ARG A 62 5.37 -0.53 3.25
CA ARG A 62 5.70 -0.36 1.82
C ARG A 62 6.31 1.00 1.52
N GLY A 63 5.81 2.07 2.17
CA GLY A 63 6.43 3.39 2.08
C GLY A 63 7.89 3.38 2.55
N TYR A 64 8.16 2.79 3.70
CA TYR A 64 9.52 2.71 4.24
C TYR A 64 10.46 1.88 3.35
N TYR A 65 10.10 0.63 3.06
CA TYR A 65 11.03 -0.26 2.36
C TYR A 65 11.16 0.06 0.87
N LEU A 66 10.07 0.38 0.16
CA LEU A 66 10.15 0.61 -1.28
C LEU A 66 10.54 2.04 -1.62
N HIS A 67 9.93 3.03 -0.99
CA HIS A 67 10.21 4.42 -1.33
C HIS A 67 11.48 4.92 -0.66
N ILE A 68 11.63 4.73 0.67
CA ILE A 68 12.81 5.23 1.40
C ILE A 68 14.03 4.33 1.14
N GLN A 69 14.01 3.08 1.62
CA GLN A 69 15.17 2.18 1.53
C GLN A 69 15.48 1.78 0.07
N GLY A 70 14.46 1.42 -0.70
CA GLY A 70 14.61 0.91 -2.06
C GLY A 70 14.89 1.98 -3.11
N TYR A 71 14.07 3.01 -3.19
CA TYR A 71 14.17 4.03 -4.24
C TYR A 71 15.17 5.14 -3.89
N HIS A 72 15.01 5.81 -2.74
CA HIS A 72 15.85 6.95 -2.35
C HIS A 72 17.24 6.53 -1.89
N GLU A 73 17.34 5.55 -0.98
CA GLU A 73 18.63 5.11 -0.44
C GLU A 73 19.28 4.04 -1.32
N GLY A 74 18.49 3.16 -1.92
CA GLY A 74 18.93 2.04 -2.75
C GLY A 74 19.76 1.01 -1.99
N THR A 75 19.38 0.74 -0.75
CA THR A 75 20.05 -0.18 0.19
C THR A 75 19.57 -1.61 0.06
N LEU A 76 18.40 -1.85 -0.51
CA LEU A 76 17.83 -3.20 -0.66
C LEU A 76 18.56 -4.04 -1.72
N SER A 77 18.80 -5.30 -1.37
CA SER A 77 19.23 -6.36 -2.28
C SER A 77 18.14 -6.76 -3.27
N ASP A 78 18.52 -7.51 -4.30
CA ASP A 78 17.57 -8.07 -5.28
C ASP A 78 16.56 -9.04 -4.65
N VAL A 79 17.00 -9.84 -3.67
CA VAL A 79 16.13 -10.74 -2.90
C VAL A 79 15.10 -9.95 -2.10
N GLU A 80 15.54 -8.93 -1.35
CA GLU A 80 14.64 -8.07 -0.57
C GLU A 80 13.64 -7.33 -1.47
N VAL A 81 14.10 -6.79 -2.62
CA VAL A 81 13.19 -6.16 -3.59
C VAL A 81 12.15 -7.15 -4.09
N LYS A 82 12.54 -8.39 -4.40
CA LYS A 82 11.59 -9.42 -4.85
C LYS A 82 10.56 -9.75 -3.77
N GLU A 83 10.98 -9.91 -2.53
CA GLU A 83 10.08 -10.16 -1.39
C GLU A 83 9.11 -9.00 -1.20
N GLU A 84 9.59 -7.77 -1.27
CA GLU A 84 8.72 -6.61 -1.09
C GLU A 84 7.74 -6.40 -2.23
N LEU A 85 8.11 -6.78 -3.46
CA LEU A 85 7.17 -6.80 -4.58
C LEU A 85 6.10 -7.90 -4.45
N MET A 86 6.40 -9.03 -3.79
CA MET A 86 5.35 -10.00 -3.44
C MET A 86 4.35 -9.41 -2.43
N ARG A 87 4.84 -8.69 -1.42
CA ARG A 87 3.96 -8.00 -0.45
C ARG A 87 3.14 -6.87 -1.08
N VAL A 88 3.68 -6.19 -2.10
CA VAL A 88 2.91 -5.24 -2.92
C VAL A 88 1.76 -5.95 -3.62
N ARG A 89 2.03 -7.10 -4.25
CA ARG A 89 0.98 -7.89 -4.91
C ARG A 89 -0.10 -8.29 -3.91
N GLU A 90 0.26 -8.83 -2.75
CA GLU A 90 -0.70 -9.19 -1.71
C GLU A 90 -1.55 -8.00 -1.27
N TYR A 91 -0.93 -6.81 -1.11
CA TYR A 91 -1.67 -5.59 -0.77
C TYR A 91 -2.69 -5.22 -1.84
N VAL A 92 -2.29 -5.24 -3.10
CA VAL A 92 -3.19 -4.93 -4.23
C VAL A 92 -4.30 -5.96 -4.35
N ASP A 93 -3.98 -7.25 -4.25
CA ASP A 93 -4.95 -8.35 -4.33
C ASP A 93 -6.00 -8.24 -3.20
N ASP A 94 -5.59 -7.87 -1.99
CA ASP A 94 -6.52 -7.65 -0.89
C ASP A 94 -7.42 -6.44 -1.15
N VAL A 95 -6.85 -5.31 -1.59
CA VAL A 95 -7.64 -4.13 -2.01
C VAL A 95 -8.66 -4.50 -3.08
N GLU A 96 -8.28 -5.28 -4.09
CA GLU A 96 -9.21 -5.75 -5.12
C GLU A 96 -10.35 -6.59 -4.55
N LYS A 97 -10.07 -7.49 -3.59
CA LYS A 97 -11.12 -8.28 -2.93
C LYS A 97 -12.11 -7.37 -2.19
N ILE A 98 -11.63 -6.30 -1.54
CA ILE A 98 -12.50 -5.32 -0.89
C ILE A 98 -13.43 -4.67 -1.92
N LEU A 99 -12.85 -4.18 -3.02
CA LEU A 99 -13.60 -3.48 -4.08
C LEU A 99 -14.61 -4.39 -4.77
N LYS A 100 -14.34 -5.69 -4.85
CA LYS A 100 -15.24 -6.71 -5.40
C LYS A 100 -16.28 -7.23 -4.39
N GLY A 101 -16.25 -6.75 -3.14
CA GLY A 101 -17.15 -7.21 -2.07
C GLY A 101 -16.90 -8.66 -1.63
N GLN A 102 -15.67 -9.16 -1.78
CA GLN A 102 -15.28 -10.55 -1.52
C GLN A 102 -14.72 -10.77 -0.11
N LEU A 103 -14.71 -9.76 0.75
CA LEU A 103 -14.46 -9.91 2.18
C LEU A 103 -15.75 -10.37 2.87
N SER A 104 -15.94 -11.69 2.89
CA SER A 104 -17.13 -12.38 3.41
C SER A 104 -17.38 -12.16 4.88
#